data_AF-A0A552C1H3-F1
#
_entry.id   AF-A0A552C1H3-F1
#
_cell.length_a   1.000
_cell.length_b   1.000
_cell.length_c   1.000
_cell.angle_alpha   90.00
_cell.angle_beta   90.00
_cell.angle_gamma   90.00
#
_symmetry.space_group_name_H-M   'P 1'
#
loop_
_entity.id
_entity.type
_entity.pdbx_description
1 polymer ?
#
loop_
_entity_poly.entity_id
_entity_poly.type
_entity_poly.pdbx_seq_one_letter_code
_entity_poly.pdbx_strand_id
1 'polypeptide(L)'
;MCSCDCLSIAAHVPVDILPRENPYLLLHTDKGQRFFPLVGRSYWTIGRGKDNDIVIKDHCISRNHAILQSTETGDFYLIDLGSLNGTFVNGRRVAIPVTIHNTDQITFGKTEVQFYRATPTNVGKQPRNLEWDTPTSSVHERRLTSVMVVDMRNFTALTRQLDEKVLSSLIGSWFRHAGGIVRSSGSWVDKYIGDAIMAIWFHGQQEVNQDDILQIFQAIIQLHNMTRALSAQYPLPFKLRIGAAVNTGYAMVGNTGSGEHPDYTAIGDTVNAAFRLESATKEIGRDLAIGATTYSHLIGLPYLHQAFEPHTVSLKGYDAKTITYGTTFDHLDRFLDANSSEEMTGITGFASRAGFGE
;
A
#
# COMPACT_ATOMS: atom_id res chain seq x y z
N MET A 1 -7.69 46.13 -19.17
CA MET A 1 -6.90 45.28 -20.09
C MET A 1 -5.61 44.91 -19.39
N CYS A 2 -5.47 43.66 -18.95
CA CYS A 2 -4.15 43.06 -18.73
C CYS A 2 -4.32 41.55 -18.89
N SER A 3 -3.84 41.05 -20.04
CA SER A 3 -3.79 39.63 -20.40
C SER A 3 -2.61 39.00 -19.65
N CYS A 4 -2.85 37.93 -18.89
CA CYS A 4 -1.77 37.04 -18.44
C CYS A 4 -1.79 35.81 -19.34
N ASP A 5 -0.95 35.84 -20.36
CA ASP A 5 -0.67 34.71 -21.24
C ASP A 5 0.10 33.63 -20.46
N CYS A 6 -0.51 32.45 -20.32
CA CYS A 6 0.16 31.22 -19.88
C CYS A 6 1.08 30.71 -21.00
N LEU A 7 2.37 31.06 -20.94
CA LEU A 7 3.40 30.52 -21.80
C LEU A 7 3.89 29.16 -21.28
N SER A 8 3.72 28.16 -22.13
CA SER A 8 4.35 26.84 -22.12
C SER A 8 5.87 26.96 -21.93
N ILE A 9 6.42 26.41 -20.85
CA ILE A 9 7.87 26.26 -20.68
C ILE A 9 8.25 24.80 -20.95
N ALA A 10 8.58 24.53 -22.21
CA ALA A 10 9.51 23.47 -22.58
C ALA A 10 10.87 24.14 -22.80
N ALA A 11 11.63 24.38 -21.74
CA ALA A 11 12.97 24.94 -21.84
C ALA A 11 14.02 23.81 -21.80
N HIS A 12 14.85 23.76 -22.82
CA HIS A 12 16.16 23.08 -22.79
C HIS A 12 16.96 23.64 -21.61
N VAL A 13 17.20 22.84 -20.59
CA VAL A 13 18.13 23.19 -19.50
C VAL A 13 19.49 22.53 -19.82
N PRO A 14 20.59 23.30 -19.93
CA PRO A 14 21.94 22.76 -20.14
C PRO A 14 22.37 21.85 -18.97
N VAL A 15 23.27 20.90 -19.26
CA VAL A 15 23.73 19.81 -18.36
C VAL A 15 24.36 20.29 -17.03
N ASP A 16 24.61 21.59 -16.85
CA ASP A 16 25.35 22.12 -15.69
C ASP A 16 24.51 22.86 -14.64
N ILE A 17 23.18 22.78 -14.67
CA ILE A 17 22.34 23.23 -13.54
C ILE A 17 21.26 22.18 -13.27
N LEU A 18 21.67 21.02 -12.74
CA LEU A 18 20.73 20.06 -12.18
C LEU A 18 20.36 20.49 -10.76
N PRO A 19 19.09 20.40 -10.33
CA PRO A 19 18.73 20.47 -8.93
C PRO A 19 19.20 19.17 -8.27
N ARG A 20 20.52 19.02 -8.05
CA ARG A 20 21.14 17.80 -7.49
C ARG A 20 20.65 17.45 -6.08
N GLU A 21 19.89 18.34 -5.46
CA GLU A 21 19.34 18.17 -4.12
C GLU A 21 17.97 17.46 -4.10
N ASN A 22 17.20 17.53 -5.20
CA ASN A 22 15.83 17.03 -5.23
C ASN A 22 15.68 15.77 -6.11
N PRO A 23 14.79 14.83 -5.77
CA PRO A 23 14.56 13.64 -6.57
C PRO A 23 13.94 13.96 -7.94
N TYR A 24 14.32 13.21 -8.98
CA TYR A 24 13.82 13.39 -10.35
C TYR A 24 13.85 12.10 -11.17
N LEU A 25 13.03 12.08 -12.23
CA LEU A 25 13.13 11.10 -13.31
C LEU A 25 13.85 11.71 -14.52
N LEU A 26 14.75 10.94 -15.12
CA LEU A 26 15.51 11.29 -16.31
C LEU A 26 15.10 10.39 -17.48
N LEU A 27 14.48 10.99 -18.49
CA LEU A 27 14.12 10.32 -19.74
C LEU A 27 15.16 10.65 -20.81
N HIS A 28 15.76 9.63 -21.42
CA HIS A 28 16.61 9.78 -22.59
C HIS A 28 15.78 9.63 -23.86
N THR A 29 15.87 10.59 -24.77
CA THR A 29 15.21 10.54 -26.08
C THR A 29 16.22 10.84 -27.18
N ASP A 30 15.90 10.49 -28.42
CA ASP A 30 16.72 10.83 -29.60
C ASP A 30 16.97 12.34 -29.75
N LYS A 31 16.10 13.16 -29.14
CA LYS A 31 16.16 14.63 -29.17
C LYS A 31 16.86 15.22 -27.94
N GLY A 32 17.46 14.39 -27.08
CA GLY A 32 18.12 14.79 -25.84
C GLY A 32 17.41 14.28 -24.59
N GLN A 33 17.82 14.81 -23.44
CA GLN A 33 17.31 14.42 -22.12
C GLN A 33 16.12 15.28 -21.68
N ARG A 34 15.13 14.67 -21.00
CA ARG A 34 14.05 15.37 -20.30
C ARG A 34 14.08 15.01 -18.81
N PHE A 35 13.95 16.04 -17.97
CA PHE A 35 13.93 15.93 -16.52
C PHE A 35 12.51 16.14 -15.99
N PHE A 36 12.10 15.30 -15.05
CA PHE A 36 10.83 15.43 -14.34
C PHE A 36 11.11 15.54 -12.84
N PRO A 37 11.07 16.76 -12.26
CA PRO A 37 11.33 16.95 -10.85
C PRO A 37 10.18 16.40 -9.99
N LEU A 38 10.52 15.69 -8.93
CA LEU A 38 9.59 15.05 -8.00
C LEU A 38 9.52 15.87 -6.70
N VAL A 39 9.04 17.10 -6.81
CA VAL A 39 9.00 18.07 -5.69
C VAL A 39 7.58 18.58 -5.41
N GLY A 40 7.33 18.95 -4.16
CA GLY A 40 6.11 19.64 -3.73
C GLY A 40 4.83 18.80 -3.73
N ARG A 41 4.94 17.49 -3.90
CA ARG A 41 3.83 16.53 -3.93
C ARG A 41 4.27 15.21 -3.29
N SER A 42 3.30 14.40 -2.88
CA SER A 42 3.55 13.05 -2.36
C SER A 42 3.26 11.94 -3.38
N TYR A 43 2.72 12.29 -4.55
CA TYR A 43 2.46 11.34 -5.64
C TYR A 43 2.48 12.03 -7.00
N TRP A 44 2.82 11.26 -8.05
CA TRP A 44 2.85 11.66 -9.45
C TRP A 44 2.26 10.55 -10.33
N THR A 45 1.30 10.93 -11.17
CA THR A 45 0.76 10.06 -12.22
C THR A 45 1.66 10.09 -13.45
N ILE A 46 1.89 8.92 -14.04
CA ILE A 46 2.75 8.73 -15.22
C ILE A 46 1.94 8.08 -16.34
N GLY A 47 1.98 8.66 -17.54
CA GLY A 47 1.31 8.09 -18.70
C GLY A 47 1.46 8.92 -19.97
N ARG A 48 0.90 8.42 -21.08
CA ARG A 48 0.88 9.17 -22.36
C ARG A 48 -0.27 10.16 -22.46
N GLY A 49 -1.28 10.03 -21.58
CA GLY A 49 -2.40 10.96 -21.51
C GLY A 49 -1.92 12.33 -21.05
N LYS A 50 -2.51 13.40 -21.60
CA LYS A 50 -2.13 14.79 -21.27
C LYS A 50 -2.47 15.20 -19.83
N ASP A 51 -3.33 14.42 -19.18
CA ASP A 51 -3.85 14.70 -17.84
C ASP A 51 -2.95 14.14 -16.72
N ASN A 52 -1.85 13.44 -17.08
CA ASN A 52 -0.87 12.96 -16.10
C ASN A 52 0.11 14.07 -15.68
N ASP A 53 0.63 13.95 -14.47
CA ASP A 53 1.69 14.83 -13.95
C ASP A 53 2.99 14.70 -14.76
N ILE A 54 3.31 13.46 -15.16
CA ILE A 54 4.47 13.13 -15.97
C ILE A 54 4.00 12.54 -17.29
N VAL A 55 3.99 13.38 -18.33
CA VAL A 55 3.54 13.01 -19.67
C VAL A 55 4.71 12.54 -20.54
N ILE A 56 4.70 11.24 -20.86
CA ILE A 56 5.65 10.60 -21.78
C ILE A 56 4.89 10.19 -23.04
N LYS A 57 5.10 10.92 -24.14
CA LYS A 57 4.39 10.72 -25.42
C LYS A 57 4.96 9.53 -26.21
N ASP A 58 4.72 8.33 -25.71
CA ASP A 58 5.08 7.06 -26.36
C ASP A 58 3.82 6.19 -26.50
N HIS A 59 3.63 5.54 -27.65
CA HIS A 59 2.47 4.68 -27.90
C HIS A 59 2.54 3.36 -27.12
N CYS A 60 3.72 2.91 -26.70
CA CYS A 60 3.91 1.76 -25.83
C CYS A 60 3.54 2.04 -24.37
N ILE A 61 3.33 3.31 -24.02
CA ILE A 61 2.88 3.72 -22.69
C ILE A 61 1.34 3.83 -22.68
N SER A 62 0.70 3.27 -21.65
CA SER A 62 -0.75 3.42 -21.44
C SER A 62 -1.13 4.87 -21.13
N ARG A 63 -2.40 5.26 -21.38
CA ARG A 63 -2.86 6.63 -21.10
C ARG A 63 -2.62 7.03 -19.64
N ASN A 64 -2.93 6.11 -18.72
CA ASN A 64 -2.59 6.17 -17.30
C ASN A 64 -1.79 4.88 -17.05
N HIS A 65 -0.48 4.98 -16.85
CA HIS A 65 0.43 3.83 -16.89
C HIS A 65 0.86 3.38 -15.51
N ALA A 66 1.36 4.32 -14.71
CA ALA A 66 1.93 4.05 -13.40
C ALA A 66 1.72 5.24 -12.47
N ILE A 67 1.91 5.00 -11.17
CA ILE A 67 2.02 6.03 -10.15
C ILE A 67 3.38 5.91 -9.51
N LEU A 68 4.02 7.06 -9.30
CA LEU A 68 5.16 7.17 -8.41
C LEU A 68 4.71 7.90 -7.15
N GLN A 69 4.94 7.31 -5.98
CA GLN A 69 4.54 7.87 -4.69
C GLN A 69 5.78 8.08 -3.82
N SER A 70 5.89 9.24 -3.17
CA SER A 70 6.90 9.46 -2.13
C SER A 70 6.29 9.35 -0.74
N THR A 71 6.98 8.69 0.18
CA THR A 71 6.61 8.67 1.60
C THR A 71 7.10 9.93 2.31
N GLU A 72 6.60 10.16 3.52
CA GLU A 72 7.11 11.20 4.42
C GLU A 72 8.57 10.95 4.83
N THR A 73 9.04 9.70 4.78
CA THR A 73 10.44 9.30 5.02
C THR A 73 11.36 9.55 3.82
N GLY A 74 10.81 9.96 2.67
CA GLY A 74 11.57 10.29 1.46
C GLY A 74 11.84 9.08 0.53
N ASP A 75 11.22 7.94 0.79
CA ASP A 75 11.27 6.78 -0.09
C ASP A 75 10.26 6.87 -1.23
N PHE A 76 10.57 6.21 -2.33
CA PHE A 76 9.77 6.27 -3.55
C PHE A 76 9.25 4.88 -3.92
N TYR A 77 7.96 4.79 -4.19
CA TYR A 77 7.27 3.58 -4.61
C TYR A 77 6.74 3.73 -6.03
N LEU A 78 6.98 2.71 -6.86
CA LEU A 78 6.46 2.63 -8.21
C LEU A 78 5.35 1.59 -8.30
N ILE A 79 4.20 2.01 -8.80
CA ILE A 79 2.97 1.22 -8.90
C ILE A 79 2.58 1.16 -10.39
N ASP A 80 2.47 -0.03 -10.97
CA ASP A 80 1.87 -0.21 -12.31
C ASP A 80 0.34 -0.22 -12.20
N LEU A 81 -0.37 0.53 -13.05
CA LEU A 81 -1.85 0.63 -13.05
C LEU A 81 -2.52 -0.41 -13.96
N GLY A 82 -1.89 -1.57 -14.16
CA GLY A 82 -2.36 -2.57 -15.12
C GLY A 82 -2.08 -2.16 -16.57
N SER A 83 -0.89 -1.59 -16.80
CA SER A 83 -0.51 -1.09 -18.12
C SER A 83 -0.42 -2.23 -19.15
N LEU A 84 -0.80 -1.96 -20.40
CA LEU A 84 -0.85 -2.98 -21.46
C LEU A 84 0.50 -3.67 -21.69
N ASN A 85 1.59 -2.90 -21.65
CA ASN A 85 2.94 -3.38 -21.91
C ASN A 85 3.77 -3.60 -20.62
N GLY A 86 3.20 -3.32 -19.44
CA GLY A 86 3.85 -3.46 -18.15
C GLY A 86 4.85 -2.35 -17.81
N THR A 87 5.11 -2.21 -16.52
CA THR A 87 6.23 -1.45 -15.95
C THR A 87 7.32 -2.40 -15.46
N PHE A 88 8.58 -2.01 -15.56
CA PHE A 88 9.73 -2.80 -15.10
C PHE A 88 10.71 -1.93 -14.31
N VAL A 89 11.37 -2.50 -13.31
CA VAL A 89 12.50 -1.89 -12.59
C VAL A 89 13.69 -2.82 -12.70
N ASN A 90 14.81 -2.32 -13.24
CA ASN A 90 16.03 -3.06 -13.51
C ASN A 90 15.74 -4.39 -14.25
N GLY A 91 14.87 -4.32 -15.27
CA GLY A 91 14.43 -5.46 -16.09
C GLY A 91 13.40 -6.39 -15.43
N ARG A 92 13.04 -6.20 -14.16
CA ARG A 92 12.04 -7.02 -13.46
C ARG A 92 10.67 -6.38 -13.56
N ARG A 93 9.66 -7.14 -13.97
CA ARG A 93 8.29 -6.63 -14.12
C ARG A 93 7.69 -6.25 -12.77
N VAL A 94 7.18 -5.03 -12.68
CA VAL A 94 6.43 -4.51 -11.53
C VAL A 94 5.03 -5.14 -11.59
N ALA A 95 4.86 -6.25 -10.89
CA ALA A 95 3.57 -6.92 -10.71
C ALA A 95 2.85 -6.48 -9.43
N ILE A 96 3.61 -5.96 -8.47
CA ILE A 96 3.17 -5.32 -7.22
C ILE A 96 4.03 -4.06 -7.05
N PRO A 97 3.63 -3.10 -6.19
CA PRO A 97 4.43 -1.90 -5.97
C PRO A 97 5.83 -2.22 -5.45
N VAL A 98 6.80 -1.50 -5.99
CA VAL A 98 8.22 -1.69 -5.66
C VAL A 98 8.83 -0.39 -5.17
N THR A 99 9.66 -0.47 -4.14
CA THR A 99 10.51 0.65 -3.75
C THR A 99 11.58 0.84 -4.82
N ILE A 100 11.78 2.08 -5.27
CA ILE A 100 12.82 2.45 -6.22
C ILE A 100 13.94 3.24 -5.53
N HIS A 101 15.18 2.94 -5.92
CA HIS A 101 16.39 3.46 -5.32
C HIS A 101 17.15 4.35 -6.29
N ASN A 102 18.04 5.20 -5.75
CA ASN A 102 18.87 6.07 -6.58
C ASN A 102 19.55 5.26 -7.70
N THR A 103 19.49 5.78 -8.92
CA THR A 103 20.03 5.20 -10.17
C THR A 103 19.26 4.03 -10.78
N ASP A 104 18.15 3.59 -10.17
CA ASP A 104 17.31 2.53 -10.75
C ASP A 104 16.83 2.89 -12.15
N GLN A 105 16.89 1.90 -13.05
CA GLN A 105 16.34 1.99 -14.39
C GLN A 105 14.90 1.50 -14.37
N ILE A 106 13.99 2.35 -14.83
CA ILE A 106 12.56 2.10 -14.89
C ILE A 106 12.13 2.04 -16.35
N THR A 107 11.44 0.99 -16.75
CA THR A 107 10.90 0.87 -18.11
C THR A 107 9.38 0.93 -18.06
N PHE A 108 8.78 1.90 -18.75
CA PHE A 108 7.34 1.99 -18.97
C PHE A 108 7.00 1.49 -20.38
N GLY A 109 6.45 0.28 -20.48
CA GLY A 109 6.27 -0.41 -21.75
C GLY A 109 7.61 -0.72 -22.43
N LYS A 110 8.11 0.19 -23.25
CA LYS A 110 9.44 0.09 -23.90
C LYS A 110 10.32 1.31 -23.64
N THR A 111 9.80 2.32 -22.95
CA THR A 111 10.49 3.59 -22.74
C THR A 111 11.28 3.51 -21.44
N GLU A 112 12.59 3.72 -21.51
CA GLU A 112 13.47 3.69 -20.33
C GLU A 112 13.63 5.08 -19.71
N VAL A 113 13.57 5.12 -18.39
CA VAL A 113 13.68 6.30 -17.54
C VAL A 113 14.59 5.93 -16.37
N GLN A 114 15.44 6.84 -15.92
CA GLN A 114 16.30 6.62 -14.77
C GLN A 114 15.86 7.47 -13.59
N PHE A 115 15.81 6.88 -12.40
CA PHE A 115 15.45 7.59 -11.17
C PHE A 115 16.70 8.09 -10.44
N TYR A 116 16.65 9.32 -9.96
CA TYR A 116 17.73 9.93 -9.18
C TYR A 116 17.19 10.55 -7.89
N ARG A 117 17.92 10.38 -6.79
CA ARG A 117 17.73 11.08 -5.51
C ARG A 117 19.07 11.41 -4.86
N ALA A 118 19.16 12.50 -4.12
CA ALA A 118 20.33 12.79 -3.32
C ALA A 118 20.50 11.74 -2.21
N THR A 119 21.68 11.13 -2.12
CA THR A 119 22.06 10.32 -0.95
C THR A 119 22.26 11.29 0.23
N PRO A 120 21.67 11.05 1.41
CA PRO A 120 21.96 11.89 2.56
C PRO A 120 23.47 11.91 2.81
N THR A 121 24.08 13.09 2.73
CA THR A 121 25.50 13.27 3.03
C THR A 121 25.73 13.04 4.52
N ASN A 122 26.21 11.84 4.87
CA ASN A 122 26.90 11.64 6.15
C ASN A 122 28.20 12.46 6.11
N VAL A 123 28.18 13.64 6.73
CA VAL A 123 29.37 14.45 6.95
C VAL A 123 30.25 13.73 7.97
N GLY A 124 31.42 13.26 7.51
CA GLY A 124 32.60 13.11 8.35
C GLY A 124 32.90 11.69 8.85
N LYS A 125 33.55 10.90 8.00
CA LYS A 125 34.79 10.16 8.35
C LYS A 125 35.49 9.74 7.05
N GLN A 126 36.54 10.47 6.71
CA GLN A 126 37.42 10.14 5.58
C GLN A 126 38.20 8.83 5.84
N PRO A 127 38.69 8.19 4.76
CA PRO A 127 38.89 6.75 4.68
C PRO A 127 40.30 6.34 5.11
N ARG A 128 40.43 5.15 5.71
CA ARG A 128 41.69 4.41 5.68
C ARG A 128 41.42 2.95 5.35
N ASN A 129 41.91 2.59 4.16
CA ASN A 129 42.22 1.25 3.65
C ASN A 129 41.06 0.25 3.56
N LEU A 130 40.47 0.18 2.36
CA LEU A 130 39.73 -0.99 1.89
C LEU A 130 40.73 -2.04 1.40
N GLU A 131 41.08 -2.96 2.29
CA GLU A 131 41.19 -4.36 1.87
C GLU A 131 39.79 -4.82 1.46
N TRP A 132 39.70 -5.41 0.27
CA TRP A 132 38.51 -6.10 -0.21
C TRP A 132 38.18 -7.22 0.79
N ASP A 133 37.09 -7.08 1.56
CA ASP A 133 36.19 -8.18 1.99
C ASP A 133 35.31 -7.77 3.19
N THR A 134 34.12 -7.21 2.94
CA THR A 134 32.87 -7.66 3.60
C THR A 134 31.65 -7.05 2.88
N PRO A 135 30.61 -7.82 2.53
CA PRO A 135 29.37 -7.26 2.02
C PRO A 135 28.74 -6.40 3.12
N THR A 136 28.35 -5.16 2.81
CA THR A 136 27.47 -4.35 3.66
C THR A 136 26.16 -5.11 3.81
N SER A 137 26.07 -5.90 4.86
CA SER A 137 24.96 -6.82 5.11
C SER A 137 23.79 -5.98 5.59
N SER A 138 22.83 -5.72 4.70
CA SER A 138 21.47 -5.41 5.11
C SER A 138 21.00 -6.53 6.03
N VAL A 139 20.88 -6.25 7.32
CA VAL A 139 20.43 -7.24 8.30
C VAL A 139 18.95 -7.49 8.02
N HIS A 140 18.69 -8.61 7.36
CA HIS A 140 17.36 -9.14 7.11
C HIS A 140 17.03 -10.08 8.27
N GLU A 141 16.10 -9.68 9.14
CA GLU A 141 15.67 -10.50 10.27
C GLU A 141 14.39 -11.26 9.91
N ARG A 142 14.38 -12.58 10.13
CA ARG A 142 13.18 -13.40 9.97
C ARG A 142 12.29 -13.20 11.18
N ARG A 143 11.15 -12.52 11.01
CA ARG A 143 10.25 -12.18 12.11
C ARG A 143 8.86 -12.77 11.91
N LEU A 144 8.22 -13.18 13.00
CA LEU A 144 6.83 -13.62 12.97
C LEU A 144 5.93 -12.39 12.80
N THR A 145 5.05 -12.43 11.80
CA THR A 145 4.26 -11.27 11.37
C THR A 145 2.81 -11.65 11.10
N SER A 146 1.88 -10.74 11.40
CA SER A 146 0.54 -10.73 10.78
C SER A 146 0.50 -9.66 9.71
N VAL A 147 0.04 -10.04 8.52
CA VAL A 147 -0.12 -9.17 7.36
C VAL A 147 -1.60 -9.05 7.06
N MET A 148 -2.11 -7.81 7.09
CA MET A 148 -3.45 -7.47 6.65
C MET A 148 -3.39 -6.87 5.25
N VAL A 149 -4.30 -7.29 4.37
CA VAL A 149 -4.54 -6.66 3.08
C VAL A 149 -6.01 -6.30 3.00
N VAL A 150 -6.34 -5.06 2.63
CA VAL A 150 -7.71 -4.58 2.42
C VAL A 150 -7.78 -3.91 1.06
N ASP A 151 -8.69 -4.35 0.19
CA ASP A 151 -8.84 -3.84 -1.18
C ASP A 151 -10.27 -3.38 -1.47
N MET A 152 -10.42 -2.37 -2.33
CA MET A 152 -11.73 -1.85 -2.71
C MET A 152 -12.37 -2.70 -3.81
N ARG A 153 -13.56 -3.24 -3.55
CA ARG A 153 -14.28 -4.04 -4.56
C ARG A 153 -14.76 -3.17 -5.71
N ASN A 154 -14.62 -3.70 -6.92
CA ASN A 154 -15.06 -3.07 -8.17
C ASN A 154 -14.43 -1.69 -8.41
N PHE A 155 -13.24 -1.42 -7.87
CA PHE A 155 -12.56 -0.15 -8.07
C PHE A 155 -12.34 0.19 -9.55
N THR A 156 -11.99 -0.77 -10.40
CA THR A 156 -11.88 -0.53 -11.86
C THR A 156 -13.19 -0.05 -12.50
N ALA A 157 -14.34 -0.45 -11.98
CA ALA A 157 -15.62 0.06 -12.47
C ALA A 157 -15.86 1.49 -11.95
N LEU A 158 -15.46 1.76 -10.70
CA LEU A 158 -15.50 3.07 -10.06
C LEU A 158 -14.69 4.10 -10.88
N THR A 159 -13.45 3.77 -11.25
CA THR A 159 -12.55 4.66 -12.02
C THR A 159 -13.02 4.96 -13.43
N ARG A 160 -13.89 4.12 -14.01
CA ARG A 160 -14.44 4.30 -15.37
C ARG A 160 -15.72 5.13 -15.39
N GLN A 161 -16.47 5.16 -14.29
CA GLN A 161 -17.80 5.76 -14.22
C GLN A 161 -17.82 7.11 -13.50
N LEU A 162 -16.86 7.36 -12.62
CA LEU A 162 -16.78 8.61 -11.87
C LEU A 162 -15.93 9.66 -12.58
N ASP A 163 -16.34 10.90 -12.39
CA ASP A 163 -15.51 12.06 -12.71
C ASP A 163 -14.21 12.03 -11.90
N GLU A 164 -13.12 12.42 -12.55
CA GLU A 164 -11.76 12.35 -12.00
C GLU A 164 -11.61 13.15 -10.70
N LYS A 165 -12.30 14.30 -10.56
CA LYS A 165 -12.23 15.11 -9.32
C LYS A 165 -12.92 14.40 -8.17
N VAL A 166 -14.06 13.77 -8.44
CA VAL A 166 -14.84 13.03 -7.44
C VAL A 166 -14.07 11.78 -7.01
N LEU A 167 -13.51 11.03 -7.98
CA LEU A 167 -12.68 9.86 -7.74
C LEU A 167 -11.44 10.21 -6.91
N SER A 168 -10.72 11.27 -7.26
CA SER A 168 -9.50 11.69 -6.55
C SER A 168 -9.80 12.13 -5.11
N SER A 169 -10.90 12.88 -4.91
CA SER A 169 -11.34 13.28 -3.57
C SER A 169 -11.75 12.07 -2.72
N LEU A 170 -12.50 11.14 -3.30
CA LEU A 170 -12.93 9.92 -2.63
C LEU A 170 -11.72 9.10 -2.18
N ILE A 171 -10.78 8.85 -3.09
CA ILE A 171 -9.61 8.01 -2.83
C ILE A 171 -8.66 8.66 -1.84
N GLY A 172 -8.40 9.96 -1.97
CA GLY A 172 -7.62 10.71 -0.98
C GLY A 172 -8.27 10.69 0.41
N SER A 173 -9.60 10.79 0.48
CA SER A 173 -10.33 10.69 1.75
C SER A 173 -10.29 9.28 2.34
N TRP A 174 -10.48 8.25 1.52
CA TRP A 174 -10.43 6.86 1.95
C TRP A 174 -9.05 6.50 2.51
N PHE A 175 -7.98 6.81 1.77
CA PHE A 175 -6.61 6.53 2.23
C PHE A 175 -6.25 7.27 3.51
N ARG A 176 -6.58 8.56 3.62
CA ARG A 176 -6.28 9.35 4.82
C ARG A 176 -6.95 8.77 6.07
N HIS A 177 -8.24 8.44 6.00
CA HIS A 177 -8.94 7.87 7.15
C HIS A 177 -8.48 6.45 7.45
N ALA A 178 -8.27 5.64 6.41
CA ALA A 178 -7.81 4.27 6.58
C ALA A 178 -6.41 4.18 7.20
N GLY A 179 -5.49 5.05 6.79
CA GLY A 179 -4.17 5.17 7.40
C GLY A 179 -4.23 5.56 8.88
N GLY A 180 -5.17 6.44 9.26
CA GLY A 180 -5.44 6.76 10.66
C GLY A 180 -5.85 5.54 11.48
N ILE A 181 -6.80 4.75 10.97
CA ILE A 181 -7.29 3.52 11.61
C ILE A 181 -6.16 2.52 11.80
N VAL A 182 -5.43 2.21 10.71
CA VAL A 182 -4.34 1.23 10.70
C VAL A 182 -3.24 1.60 11.69
N ARG A 183 -2.78 2.86 11.70
CA ARG A 183 -1.79 3.33 12.68
C ARG A 183 -2.29 3.26 14.11
N SER A 184 -3.55 3.63 14.36
CA SER A 184 -4.15 3.57 15.71
C SER A 184 -4.28 2.14 16.26
N SER A 185 -4.33 1.14 15.37
CA SER A 185 -4.34 -0.28 15.72
C SER A 185 -2.95 -0.89 15.93
N GLY A 186 -1.88 -0.08 15.98
CA GLY A 186 -0.54 -0.54 16.32
C GLY A 186 0.24 -1.17 15.15
N SER A 187 -0.15 -0.92 13.90
CA SER A 187 0.59 -1.41 12.74
C SER A 187 2.00 -0.80 12.69
N TRP A 188 3.00 -1.61 12.39
CA TRP A 188 4.40 -1.18 12.25
C TRP A 188 4.75 -0.70 10.85
N VAL A 189 4.01 -1.19 9.85
CA VAL A 189 4.18 -0.83 8.43
C VAL A 189 2.81 -0.68 7.82
N ASP A 190 2.50 0.45 7.21
CA ASP A 190 1.34 0.63 6.32
C ASP A 190 1.81 1.02 4.90
N LYS A 191 1.38 0.25 3.89
CA LYS A 191 1.68 0.52 2.47
C LYS A 191 0.39 0.60 1.67
N TYR A 192 0.31 1.62 0.83
CA TYR A 192 -0.80 1.84 -0.10
C TYR A 192 -0.40 1.28 -1.47
N ILE A 193 -1.20 0.35 -2.00
CA ILE A 193 -0.88 -0.41 -3.21
C ILE A 193 -2.07 -0.32 -4.16
N GLY A 194 -2.05 0.65 -5.07
CA GLY A 194 -3.19 0.90 -5.97
C GLY A 194 -4.40 1.39 -5.17
N ASP A 195 -5.43 0.55 -5.04
CA ASP A 195 -6.63 0.69 -4.20
C ASP A 195 -6.60 -0.16 -2.93
N ALA A 196 -5.51 -0.92 -2.72
CA ALA A 196 -5.32 -1.75 -1.56
C ALA A 196 -4.50 -1.06 -0.46
N ILE A 197 -4.74 -1.49 0.77
CA ILE A 197 -3.97 -1.16 1.97
C ILE A 197 -3.35 -2.45 2.47
N MET A 198 -2.04 -2.43 2.67
CA MET A 198 -1.32 -3.48 3.37
C MET A 198 -0.84 -2.94 4.70
N ALA A 199 -1.05 -3.70 5.77
CA ALA A 199 -0.55 -3.37 7.10
C ALA A 199 0.13 -4.58 7.75
N ILE A 200 1.16 -4.35 8.55
CA ILE A 200 1.97 -5.42 9.16
C ILE A 200 2.15 -5.19 10.65
N TRP A 201 1.97 -6.25 11.42
CA TRP A 201 2.23 -6.31 12.85
C TRP A 201 3.34 -7.32 13.11
N PHE A 202 4.32 -6.93 13.93
CA PHE A 202 5.39 -7.81 14.37
C PHE A 202 5.03 -8.46 15.70
N HIS A 203 5.13 -9.78 15.75
CA HIS A 203 4.95 -10.56 16.97
C HIS A 203 6.28 -10.76 17.69
N GLY A 204 6.22 -11.32 18.91
CA GLY A 204 7.39 -11.81 19.63
C GLY A 204 8.11 -12.93 18.87
N GLN A 205 9.30 -13.33 19.35
CA GLN A 205 10.15 -14.27 18.59
C GLN A 205 9.50 -15.63 18.27
N GLN A 206 8.51 -16.09 19.06
CA GLN A 206 7.80 -17.36 18.81
C GLN A 206 6.30 -17.38 19.15
N GLU A 207 5.73 -16.33 19.73
CA GLU A 207 4.33 -16.31 20.14
C GLU A 207 3.58 -15.14 19.51
N VAL A 208 2.39 -15.44 18.99
CA VAL A 208 1.42 -14.46 18.52
C VAL A 208 0.43 -14.26 19.65
N ASN A 209 0.28 -13.02 20.12
CA ASN A 209 -0.77 -12.70 21.07
C ASN A 209 -2.13 -12.71 20.34
N GLN A 210 -3.13 -13.36 20.92
CA GLN A 210 -4.50 -13.36 20.39
C GLN A 210 -5.06 -11.94 20.31
N ASP A 211 -4.76 -11.12 21.31
CA ASP A 211 -5.22 -9.73 21.36
C ASP A 211 -4.70 -8.92 20.16
N ASP A 212 -3.50 -9.20 19.67
CA ASP A 212 -2.94 -8.54 18.48
C ASP A 212 -3.77 -8.88 17.23
N ILE A 213 -4.20 -10.14 17.08
CA ILE A 213 -5.07 -10.54 15.97
C ILE A 213 -6.47 -9.92 16.11
N LEU A 214 -7.02 -9.87 17.34
CA LEU A 214 -8.30 -9.22 17.61
C LEU A 214 -8.25 -7.72 17.29
N GLN A 215 -7.14 -7.06 17.59
CA GLN A 215 -6.92 -5.65 17.26
C GLN A 215 -6.86 -5.42 15.74
N ILE A 216 -6.24 -6.32 14.99
CA ILE A 216 -6.28 -6.30 13.51
C ILE A 216 -7.71 -6.44 13.00
N PHE A 217 -8.50 -7.36 13.57
CA PHE A 217 -9.90 -7.55 13.20
C PHE A 217 -10.77 -6.33 13.53
N GLN A 218 -10.54 -5.69 14.67
CA GLN A 218 -11.18 -4.41 15.02
C GLN A 218 -10.84 -3.32 13.98
N ALA A 219 -9.58 -3.23 13.55
CA ALA A 219 -9.18 -2.29 12.50
C ALA A 219 -9.92 -2.57 11.18
N ILE A 220 -10.12 -3.84 10.81
CA ILE A 220 -10.89 -4.22 9.61
C ILE A 220 -12.34 -3.76 9.71
N ILE A 221 -13.00 -3.95 10.86
CA ILE A 221 -14.37 -3.47 11.08
C ILE A 221 -14.44 -1.94 11.02
N GLN A 222 -13.46 -1.24 11.61
CA GLN A 222 -13.38 0.22 11.52
C GLN A 222 -13.20 0.68 10.05
N LEU A 223 -12.36 0.02 9.27
CA LEU A 223 -12.18 0.28 7.84
C LEU A 223 -13.48 0.02 7.06
N HIS A 224 -14.20 -1.04 7.38
CA HIS A 224 -15.50 -1.35 6.79
C HIS A 224 -16.51 -0.23 7.06
N ASN A 225 -16.65 0.18 8.31
CA ASN A 225 -17.59 1.23 8.74
C ASN A 225 -17.24 2.59 8.14
N MET A 226 -15.95 2.95 8.13
CA MET A 226 -15.44 4.16 7.49
C MET A 226 -15.74 4.16 5.98
N THR A 227 -15.51 3.03 5.30
CA THR A 227 -15.81 2.89 3.87
C THR A 227 -17.30 3.05 3.59
N ARG A 228 -18.17 2.49 4.42
CA ARG A 228 -19.63 2.67 4.31
C ARG A 228 -20.05 4.13 4.51
N ALA A 229 -19.45 4.82 5.48
CA ALA A 229 -19.71 6.23 5.73
C ALA A 229 -19.30 7.09 4.53
N LEU A 230 -18.10 6.87 3.97
CA LEU A 230 -17.67 7.55 2.74
C LEU A 230 -18.59 7.22 1.56
N SER A 231 -19.02 5.96 1.42
CA SER A 231 -19.95 5.57 0.37
C SER A 231 -21.27 6.36 0.39
N ALA A 232 -21.70 6.87 1.54
CA ALA A 232 -22.92 7.66 1.69
C ALA A 232 -22.71 9.16 1.42
N GLN A 233 -21.47 9.65 1.45
CA GLN A 233 -21.12 11.06 1.28
C GLN A 233 -20.84 11.46 -0.17
N TYR A 234 -20.58 10.49 -1.04
CA TYR A 234 -20.23 10.74 -2.44
C TYR A 234 -21.33 10.26 -3.39
N PRO A 235 -21.53 10.91 -4.55
CA PRO A 235 -22.50 10.49 -5.56
C PRO A 235 -21.95 9.32 -6.39
N LEU A 236 -22.03 8.11 -5.83
CA LEU A 236 -21.41 6.91 -6.41
C LEU A 236 -22.40 6.07 -7.22
N PRO A 237 -21.94 5.40 -8.30
CA PRO A 237 -22.80 4.52 -9.10
C PRO A 237 -23.25 3.26 -8.34
N PHE A 238 -22.53 2.88 -7.29
CA PHE A 238 -22.84 1.76 -6.41
C PHE A 238 -22.20 1.98 -5.03
N LYS A 239 -22.69 1.24 -4.03
CA LYS A 239 -22.12 1.27 -2.68
C LYS A 239 -20.70 0.73 -2.66
N LEU A 240 -19.78 1.44 -2.01
CA LEU A 240 -18.41 0.95 -1.81
C LEU A 240 -18.42 -0.28 -0.92
N ARG A 241 -17.57 -1.23 -1.26
CA ARG A 241 -17.30 -2.44 -0.48
C ARG A 241 -15.80 -2.67 -0.47
N ILE A 242 -15.34 -3.36 0.57
CA ILE A 242 -13.96 -3.82 0.67
C ILE A 242 -13.92 -5.34 0.78
N GLY A 243 -12.85 -5.95 0.31
CA GLY A 243 -12.41 -7.29 0.68
C GLY A 243 -11.20 -7.19 1.59
N ALA A 244 -11.05 -8.12 2.52
CA ALA A 244 -9.93 -8.14 3.44
C ALA A 244 -9.31 -9.54 3.55
N ALA A 245 -8.03 -9.59 3.88
CA ALA A 245 -7.38 -10.81 4.32
C ALA A 245 -6.37 -10.57 5.43
N VAL A 246 -6.19 -11.57 6.28
CA VAL A 246 -5.15 -11.60 7.30
C VAL A 246 -4.38 -12.91 7.19
N ASN A 247 -3.06 -12.83 7.12
CA ASN A 247 -2.21 -14.01 7.16
C ASN A 247 -1.06 -13.83 8.16
N THR A 248 -0.80 -14.89 8.92
CA THR A 248 0.22 -14.91 9.97
C THR A 248 1.29 -15.91 9.62
N GLY A 249 2.54 -15.51 9.74
CA GLY A 249 3.67 -16.36 9.43
C GLY A 249 4.98 -15.59 9.48
N TYR A 250 6.08 -16.30 9.25
CA TYR A 250 7.38 -15.67 9.20
C TYR A 250 7.56 -14.91 7.88
N ALA A 251 8.02 -13.67 7.98
CA ALA A 251 8.43 -12.85 6.85
C ALA A 251 9.85 -12.35 7.08
N MET A 252 10.57 -12.11 5.99
CA MET A 252 11.87 -11.45 6.07
C MET A 252 11.64 -9.95 6.18
N VAL A 253 12.21 -9.35 7.21
CA VAL A 253 12.04 -7.93 7.50
C VAL A 253 13.42 -7.28 7.38
N GLY A 254 13.62 -6.49 6.32
CA GLY A 254 14.83 -5.69 6.17
C GLY A 254 14.65 -4.33 6.83
N ASN A 255 15.60 -3.93 7.67
CA ASN A 255 15.69 -2.53 8.10
C ASN A 255 16.48 -1.74 7.06
N THR A 256 15.80 -0.87 6.30
CA THR A 256 16.42 0.01 5.32
C THR A 256 16.62 1.44 5.85
N GLY A 257 16.31 1.72 7.12
CA GLY A 257 16.35 3.07 7.71
C GLY A 257 17.13 3.17 9.02
N SER A 258 17.85 4.28 9.20
CA SER A 258 18.40 4.71 10.49
C SER A 258 17.48 5.78 11.09
N GLY A 259 16.58 5.41 12.02
CA GLY A 259 15.67 6.34 12.69
C GLY A 259 14.59 5.65 13.55
N GLU A 260 13.74 6.45 14.21
CA GLU A 260 12.65 5.99 15.11
C GLU A 260 11.48 5.30 14.38
N HIS A 261 11.41 5.39 13.04
CA HIS A 261 10.46 4.67 12.18
C HIS A 261 11.22 3.91 11.10
N PRO A 262 11.53 2.62 11.29
CA PRO A 262 12.29 1.85 10.32
C PRO A 262 11.44 1.57 9.07
N ASP A 263 11.94 1.92 7.89
CA ASP A 263 11.35 1.52 6.61
C ASP A 263 11.54 0.02 6.43
N TYR A 264 10.57 -0.73 6.97
CA TYR A 264 10.57 -2.18 6.96
C TYR A 264 10.03 -2.68 5.63
N THR A 265 10.90 -3.34 4.87
CA THR A 265 10.45 -4.12 3.72
C THR A 265 10.20 -5.55 4.20
N ALA A 266 8.93 -5.88 4.42
CA ALA A 266 8.52 -7.25 4.65
C ALA A 266 8.40 -7.97 3.30
N ILE A 267 9.25 -8.98 3.08
CA ILE A 267 9.25 -9.82 1.89
C ILE A 267 9.10 -11.26 2.36
N GLY A 268 8.16 -12.00 1.77
CA GLY A 268 8.04 -13.42 2.06
C GLY A 268 6.73 -14.03 1.60
N ASP A 269 6.68 -15.36 1.70
CA ASP A 269 5.51 -16.16 1.39
C ASP A 269 4.26 -15.69 2.16
N THR A 270 4.43 -15.31 3.44
CA THR A 270 3.35 -14.79 4.30
C THR A 270 2.66 -13.56 3.71
N VAL A 271 3.43 -12.60 3.17
CA VAL A 271 2.91 -11.37 2.54
C VAL A 271 2.20 -11.71 1.23
N ASN A 272 2.81 -12.56 0.39
CA ASN A 272 2.23 -12.98 -0.88
C ASN A 272 0.91 -13.74 -0.68
N ALA A 273 0.85 -14.62 0.30
CA ALA A 273 -0.35 -15.35 0.66
C ALA A 273 -1.47 -14.39 1.09
N ALA A 274 -1.18 -13.32 1.85
CA ALA A 274 -2.20 -12.35 2.27
C ALA A 274 -2.91 -11.70 1.07
N PHE A 275 -2.18 -11.23 0.05
CA PHE A 275 -2.79 -10.68 -1.17
C PHE A 275 -3.66 -11.70 -1.91
N ARG A 276 -3.20 -12.95 -1.99
CA ARG A 276 -3.93 -13.99 -2.71
C ARG A 276 -5.18 -14.42 -1.94
N LEU A 277 -5.13 -14.43 -0.61
CA LEU A 277 -6.29 -14.65 0.25
C LEU A 277 -7.32 -13.54 0.08
N GLU A 278 -6.89 -12.27 0.03
CA GLU A 278 -7.80 -11.14 -0.24
C GLU A 278 -8.52 -11.37 -1.56
N SER A 279 -7.75 -11.68 -2.62
CA SER A 279 -8.33 -11.88 -3.95
C SER A 279 -9.28 -13.08 -3.99
N ALA A 280 -9.01 -14.12 -3.18
CA ALA A 280 -9.86 -15.30 -3.06
C ALA A 280 -11.19 -15.02 -2.33
N THR A 281 -11.32 -13.93 -1.56
CA THR A 281 -12.59 -13.56 -0.89
C THR A 281 -13.77 -13.47 -1.87
N LYS A 282 -13.49 -13.07 -3.12
CA LYS A 282 -14.46 -12.98 -4.21
C LYS A 282 -14.97 -14.36 -4.65
N GLU A 283 -14.06 -15.34 -4.73
CA GLU A 283 -14.37 -16.72 -5.12
C GLU A 283 -15.20 -17.43 -4.05
N ILE A 284 -14.82 -17.27 -2.78
CA ILE A 284 -15.49 -17.93 -1.65
C ILE A 284 -16.77 -17.21 -1.18
N GLY A 285 -17.07 -16.03 -1.74
CA GLY A 285 -18.27 -15.27 -1.38
C GLY A 285 -18.27 -14.77 0.07
N ARG A 286 -17.10 -14.38 0.59
CA ARG A 286 -16.90 -13.85 1.96
C ARG A 286 -16.29 -12.46 1.90
N ASP A 287 -16.31 -11.71 3.00
CA ASP A 287 -15.74 -10.36 3.06
C ASP A 287 -14.29 -10.36 3.58
N LEU A 288 -13.98 -11.29 4.49
CA LEU A 288 -12.64 -11.52 5.04
C LEU A 288 -12.23 -12.99 4.83
N ALA A 289 -10.97 -13.21 4.46
CA ALA A 289 -10.31 -14.53 4.47
C ALA A 289 -9.07 -14.53 5.35
N ILE A 290 -8.91 -15.53 6.21
CA ILE A 290 -7.72 -15.68 7.04
C ILE A 290 -6.95 -16.97 6.73
N GLY A 291 -5.63 -16.91 6.87
CA GLY A 291 -4.77 -18.08 6.69
C GLY A 291 -4.96 -19.12 7.81
N ALA A 292 -4.63 -20.37 7.52
CA ALA A 292 -4.74 -21.46 8.50
C ALA A 292 -3.92 -21.21 9.78
N THR A 293 -2.73 -20.62 9.65
CA THR A 293 -1.90 -20.22 10.80
C THR A 293 -2.60 -19.16 11.64
N THR A 294 -3.15 -18.11 11.02
CA THR A 294 -3.92 -17.07 11.74
C THR A 294 -5.11 -17.67 12.48
N TYR A 295 -5.87 -18.55 11.82
CA TYR A 295 -6.98 -19.25 12.46
C TYR A 295 -6.53 -20.10 13.65
N SER A 296 -5.39 -20.81 13.53
CA SER A 296 -4.88 -21.68 14.58
C SER A 296 -4.53 -20.92 15.87
N HIS A 297 -4.06 -19.68 15.73
CA HIS A 297 -3.77 -18.82 16.88
C HIS A 297 -5.03 -18.38 17.63
N LEU A 298 -6.20 -18.42 17.01
CA LEU A 298 -7.47 -18.02 17.63
C LEU A 298 -8.19 -19.18 18.36
N ILE A 299 -7.70 -20.42 18.23
CA ILE A 299 -8.30 -21.59 18.86
C ILE A 299 -8.38 -21.37 20.38
N GLY A 300 -9.56 -21.60 20.94
CA GLY A 300 -9.86 -21.36 22.35
C GLY A 300 -10.78 -20.15 22.58
N LEU A 301 -10.88 -19.23 21.60
CA LEU A 301 -11.80 -18.10 21.69
C LEU A 301 -13.27 -18.53 21.47
N PRO A 302 -14.19 -18.04 22.31
CA PRO A 302 -15.63 -18.18 22.10
C PRO A 302 -16.07 -17.84 20.67
N TYR A 303 -16.99 -18.65 20.15
CA TYR A 303 -17.67 -18.44 18.87
C TYR A 303 -16.82 -18.50 17.59
N LEU A 304 -15.53 -18.88 17.67
CA LEU A 304 -14.63 -18.94 16.52
C LEU A 304 -15.19 -19.77 15.36
N HIS A 305 -15.66 -20.99 15.64
CA HIS A 305 -16.16 -21.92 14.63
C HIS A 305 -17.47 -21.46 13.98
N GLN A 306 -18.28 -20.65 14.68
CA GLN A 306 -19.49 -20.05 14.12
C GLN A 306 -19.16 -18.82 13.26
N ALA A 307 -18.09 -18.10 13.61
CA ALA A 307 -17.68 -16.90 12.92
C ALA A 307 -16.94 -17.20 11.61
N PHE A 308 -16.13 -18.27 11.57
CA PHE A 308 -15.22 -18.56 10.46
C PHE A 308 -15.47 -19.94 9.85
N GLU A 309 -15.75 -19.97 8.56
CA GLU A 309 -16.02 -21.20 7.80
C GLU A 309 -14.78 -21.65 7.02
N PRO A 310 -14.44 -22.96 7.01
CA PRO A 310 -13.30 -23.45 6.24
C PRO A 310 -13.61 -23.49 4.73
N HIS A 311 -12.66 -23.02 3.94
CA HIS A 311 -12.68 -23.07 2.48
C HIS A 311 -11.35 -23.63 1.96
N THR A 312 -11.39 -24.24 0.79
CA THR A 312 -10.21 -24.71 0.08
C THR A 312 -10.08 -23.92 -1.22
N VAL A 313 -9.02 -23.12 -1.34
CA VAL A 313 -8.81 -22.19 -2.46
C VAL A 313 -7.53 -22.51 -3.22
N SER A 314 -7.54 -22.28 -4.54
CA SER A 314 -6.35 -22.39 -5.38
C SER A 314 -5.67 -21.03 -5.48
N LEU A 315 -4.64 -20.80 -4.66
CA LEU A 315 -3.87 -19.57 -4.72
C LEU A 315 -2.91 -19.63 -5.91
N LYS A 316 -2.98 -18.64 -6.81
CA LYS A 316 -2.07 -18.55 -7.97
C LYS A 316 -0.61 -18.67 -7.49
N GLY A 317 0.23 -19.47 -8.14
CA GLY A 317 1.63 -19.65 -7.74
C GLY A 317 1.86 -20.55 -6.53
N TYR A 318 0.81 -21.21 -6.01
CA TYR A 318 0.92 -22.35 -5.10
C TYR A 318 0.49 -23.61 -5.85
N ASP A 319 1.28 -24.68 -5.72
CA ASP A 319 1.00 -25.95 -6.42
C ASP A 319 -0.11 -26.77 -5.72
N ALA A 320 -0.30 -26.54 -4.42
CA ALA A 320 -1.33 -27.18 -3.61
C ALA A 320 -2.50 -26.23 -3.33
N LYS A 321 -3.70 -26.80 -3.16
CA LYS A 321 -4.83 -26.05 -2.64
C LYS A 321 -4.57 -25.67 -1.18
N THR A 322 -4.88 -24.42 -0.83
CA THR A 322 -4.65 -23.87 0.50
C THR A 322 -5.95 -23.85 1.29
N ILE A 323 -5.89 -24.27 2.56
CA ILE A 323 -7.00 -24.11 3.50
C ILE A 323 -7.00 -22.67 3.99
N THR A 324 -8.16 -22.02 3.90
CA THR A 324 -8.41 -20.68 4.43
C THR A 324 -9.73 -20.69 5.18
N TYR A 325 -9.93 -19.70 6.04
CA TYR A 325 -11.16 -19.54 6.81
C TYR A 325 -11.81 -18.21 6.45
N GLY A 326 -13.05 -18.27 5.96
CA GLY A 326 -13.79 -17.11 5.46
C GLY A 326 -14.86 -16.65 6.44
N THR A 327 -15.11 -15.33 6.49
CA THR A 327 -16.18 -14.73 7.28
C THR A 327 -16.78 -13.50 6.60
N THR A 328 -17.95 -13.06 7.07
CA THR A 328 -18.55 -11.78 6.69
C THR A 328 -18.22 -10.74 7.76
N PHE A 329 -18.30 -9.44 7.42
CA PHE A 329 -18.07 -8.41 8.44
C PHE A 329 -19.09 -8.46 9.58
N ASP A 330 -20.35 -8.82 9.32
CA ASP A 330 -21.37 -8.99 10.37
C ASP A 330 -21.09 -10.18 11.31
N HIS A 331 -20.42 -11.22 10.82
CA HIS A 331 -20.00 -12.35 11.65
C HIS A 331 -18.75 -11.99 12.46
N LEU A 332 -17.82 -11.27 11.85
CA LEU A 332 -16.61 -10.78 12.49
C LEU A 332 -16.93 -9.79 13.63
N ASP A 333 -17.88 -8.88 13.42
CA ASP A 333 -18.31 -7.90 14.43
C ASP A 333 -18.87 -8.60 15.67
N ARG A 334 -19.79 -9.56 15.49
CA ARG A 334 -20.33 -10.38 16.59
C ARG A 334 -19.27 -11.23 17.28
N PHE A 335 -18.29 -11.73 16.53
CA PHE A 335 -17.16 -12.46 17.10
C PHE A 335 -16.32 -11.55 17.99
N LEU A 336 -16.05 -10.32 17.56
CA LEU A 336 -15.32 -9.33 18.35
C LEU A 336 -16.09 -8.92 19.61
N ASP A 337 -17.40 -8.67 19.51
CA ASP A 337 -18.24 -8.34 20.66
C ASP A 337 -18.16 -9.42 21.75
N ALA A 338 -18.21 -10.69 21.35
CA ALA A 338 -18.14 -11.81 22.28
C ALA A 338 -16.75 -12.06 22.90
N ASN A 339 -15.70 -11.47 22.31
CA ASN A 339 -14.31 -11.62 22.74
C ASN A 339 -13.69 -10.28 23.17
N SER A 340 -14.50 -9.24 23.37
CA SER A 340 -14.05 -7.96 23.91
C SER A 340 -13.88 -8.10 25.42
N SER A 341 -12.65 -7.98 25.90
CA SER A 341 -12.34 -7.89 27.32
C SER A 341 -12.94 -6.61 27.92
N GLU A 342 -13.61 -6.71 29.07
CA GLU A 342 -14.31 -5.60 29.75
C GLU A 342 -13.40 -4.40 30.13
N GLU A 343 -12.07 -4.48 29.95
CA GLU A 343 -11.12 -3.43 30.35
C GLU A 343 -10.90 -2.30 29.31
N MET A 344 -11.47 -2.39 28.10
CA MET A 344 -11.28 -1.35 27.06
C MET A 344 -12.44 -0.31 26.97
N THR A 345 -13.34 -0.24 27.95
CA THR A 345 -14.45 0.76 28.01
C THR A 345 -14.09 2.03 28.77
N GLY A 346 -12.80 2.33 28.95
CA GLY A 346 -12.33 3.54 29.63
C GLY A 346 -12.26 4.83 28.77
N ILE A 347 -12.46 4.77 27.45
CA ILE A 347 -12.18 5.94 26.56
C ILE A 347 -13.37 6.36 25.66
N THR A 348 -14.53 5.70 25.71
CA THR A 348 -15.73 6.15 24.97
C THR A 348 -16.89 6.54 25.88
N GLY A 349 -16.58 7.36 26.89
CA GLY A 349 -17.57 8.00 27.75
C GLY A 349 -17.92 9.42 27.33
N PHE A 350 -18.27 9.71 26.07
CA PHE A 350 -18.89 10.99 25.68
C PHE A 350 -19.67 10.86 24.36
N ALA A 351 -20.96 10.55 24.45
CA ALA A 351 -22.03 11.12 23.60
C ALA A 351 -23.34 10.34 23.77
N SER A 352 -24.05 10.56 24.89
CA SER A 352 -25.51 10.43 24.90
C SER A 352 -26.06 11.28 26.05
N ARG A 353 -26.39 12.53 25.73
CA ARG A 353 -27.42 13.34 26.41
C ARG A 353 -27.53 14.70 25.72
N ALA A 354 -28.34 14.75 24.68
CA ALA A 354 -29.10 15.93 24.32
C ALA A 354 -30.46 15.42 23.82
N GLY A 355 -31.40 15.34 24.76
CA GLY A 355 -32.79 15.00 24.46
C GLY A 355 -33.43 16.15 23.69
N PHE A 356 -34.16 15.78 22.65
CA PHE A 356 -35.26 16.59 22.13
C PHE A 356 -36.42 16.52 23.11
N GLY A 357 -36.93 17.68 23.52
CA GLY A 357 -38.11 17.81 24.36
C GLY A 357 -38.46 19.29 24.49
N GLU A 358 -39.37 19.72 23.61
CA GLU A 358 -40.25 20.92 23.60
C GLU A 358 -39.68 22.32 23.90
#